data_AF-D5U073-F1
#
_entry.id   AF-D5U073-F1
#
_cell.length_a   1.000
_cell.length_b   1.000
_cell.length_c   1.000
_cell.angle_alpha   90.00
_cell.angle_beta   90.00
_cell.angle_gamma   90.00
#
_symmetry.space_group_name_H-M   'P 1'
#
loop_
_entity.id
_entity.type
_entity.pdbx_description
1 polymer ?
#
loop_
_entity_poly.entity_id
_entity_poly.type
_entity_poly.pdbx_seq_one_letter_code
_entity_poly.pdbx_strand_id
1 'polypeptide(L)' 'MKCPNCGFEGGIGEFSFMYETTIYVVEKQTLSEERERPILVICPRCGEGFFLESPYSKVRFSGKPCK' A
#
# COMPACT_ATOMS: atom_id res chain seq x y z
N MET A 1 9.08 -15.25 1.71
CA MET A 1 8.03 -14.39 1.11
C MET A 1 7.90 -14.74 -0.36
N LYS A 2 6.67 -14.74 -0.91
CA LYS A 2 6.42 -15.09 -2.31
C LYS A 2 5.82 -13.90 -3.05
N CYS A 3 6.38 -13.56 -4.21
CA CYS A 3 5.82 -12.55 -5.09
C CYS A 3 4.57 -13.12 -5.79
N PRO A 4 3.39 -12.47 -5.66
CA PRO A 4 2.17 -12.95 -6.30
C PRO A 4 2.19 -12.77 -7.82
N ASN A 5 3.01 -11.86 -8.34
CA ASN A 5 3.02 -11.50 -9.77
C ASN A 5 3.90 -12.42 -10.61
N CYS A 6 5.09 -12.80 -10.12
CA CYS A 6 6.04 -13.65 -10.88
C CYS A 6 6.41 -14.97 -10.18
N GLY A 7 5.90 -15.22 -8.97
CA GLY A 7 6.13 -16.46 -8.23
C GLY A 7 7.50 -16.60 -7.56
N PHE A 8 8.37 -15.58 -7.62
CA PHE A 8 9.65 -15.56 -6.91
C PHE A 8 9.46 -15.80 -5.40
N GLU A 9 10.26 -16.70 -4.82
CA GLU A 9 10.30 -16.99 -3.40
C GLU A 9 11.68 -16.63 -2.84
N GLY A 10 11.71 -15.81 -1.81
CA GLY A 10 12.96 -15.34 -1.18
C GLY A 10 12.75 -14.89 0.26
N GLY A 11 13.85 -14.53 0.93
CA GLY A 11 13.85 -13.91 2.25
C GLY A 11 13.22 -12.52 2.24
N ILE A 12 12.71 -12.06 3.39
CA ILE A 12 12.09 -10.73 3.52
C ILE A 12 13.07 -9.61 3.15
N GLY A 13 14.34 -9.74 3.53
CA GLY A 13 15.38 -8.73 3.25
C GLY A 13 15.76 -8.58 1.77
N GLU A 14 15.28 -9.47 0.90
CA GLU A 14 15.50 -9.36 -0.55
C GLU A 14 14.45 -8.46 -1.23
N PHE A 15 13.32 -8.20 -0.55
CA PHE A 15 12.28 -7.31 -1.05
C PHE A 15 12.52 -5.88 -0.56
N SER A 16 12.16 -4.92 -1.39
CA SER A 16 12.12 -3.51 -0.98
C SER A 16 10.74 -3.16 -0.43
N PHE A 17 10.71 -2.32 0.59
CA PHE A 17 9.47 -1.85 1.22
C PHE A 17 9.35 -0.35 1.01
N MET A 18 8.22 0.08 0.46
CA MET A 18 7.94 1.48 0.20
C MET A 18 6.75 1.93 1.07
N TYR A 19 6.99 2.99 1.83
CA TYR A 19 5.97 3.71 2.60
C TYR A 19 5.62 4.99 1.88
N GLU A 20 4.35 5.18 1.58
CA GLU A 20 3.83 6.44 1.05
C GLU A 20 3.31 7.29 2.21
N THR A 21 3.70 8.56 2.25
CA THR A 21 3.17 9.55 3.20
C THR A 21 2.60 10.73 2.45
N THR A 22 1.40 11.16 2.81
CA THR A 22 0.76 12.37 2.25
C THR A 22 0.81 13.47 3.30
N ILE A 23 1.27 14.66 2.89
CA ILE A 23 1.24 15.87 3.71
C ILE A 23 0.24 16.82 3.05
N TYR A 24 -0.81 17.21 3.76
CA TYR A 24 -1.75 18.21 3.27
C TYR A 24 -1.24 19.60 3.63
N VAL A 25 -1.24 20.51 2.66
CA VAL A 25 -0.95 21.93 2.91
C VAL A 25 -2.26 22.69 2.86
N VAL A 26 -2.72 23.16 4.03
CA VAL A 26 -3.97 23.92 4.19
C VAL A 26 -3.64 25.23 4.90
N GLU A 27 -4.00 26.37 4.32
CA GLU A 27 -3.81 27.70 4.93
C GLU A 27 -2.38 27.94 5.47
N LYS A 28 -1.36 27.49 4.72
CA LYS A 28 0.07 27.58 5.09
C LYS A 28 0.48 26.70 6.28
N GLN A 29 -0.35 25.77 6.71
CA GLN A 29 -0.03 24.76 7.71
C GLN A 29 0.06 23.37 7.05
N THR A 30 0.94 22.53 7.58
CA THR A 30 1.04 21.12 7.19
C THR A 30 0.18 20.28 8.13
N LEU A 31 -0.82 19.59 7.60
CA LEU A 31 -1.62 18.61 8.34
C LEU A 31 -1.18 17.19 7.96
N SER A 32 -1.05 16.32 8.95
CA SER A 32 -0.79 14.90 8.75
C SER A 32 -2.03 14.20 8.19
N GLU A 33 -1.84 13.30 7.25
CA GLU A 33 -2.90 12.38 6.82
C GLU A 33 -3.19 11.35 7.94
N GLU A 34 -4.44 11.28 8.42
CA GLU A 34 -4.86 10.29 9.42
C GLU A 34 -5.09 8.88 8.83
N ARG A 35 -5.07 8.77 7.50
CA ARG A 35 -5.30 7.50 6.80
C ARG A 35 -4.04 6.63 6.86
N GLU A 36 -4.18 5.45 7.45
CA GLU A 36 -3.16 4.41 7.33
C GLU A 36 -3.16 3.80 5.92
N ARG A 37 -1.99 3.80 5.27
CA ARG A 37 -1.76 3.13 3.99
C ARG A 37 -0.96 1.85 4.23
N PRO A 38 -1.33 0.71 3.62
CA PRO A 38 -0.52 -0.49 3.73
C PRO A 38 0.81 -0.31 3.02
N ILE A 39 1.80 -1.07 3.49
CA ILE A 39 3.16 -1.04 2.95
C ILE A 39 3.16 -1.69 1.57
N LEU A 40 3.75 -1.01 0.59
CA LEU A 40 3.99 -1.59 -0.72
C LEU A 40 5.29 -2.40 -0.68
N VAL A 41 5.20 -3.67 -1.07
CA VAL A 41 6.36 -4.56 -1.21
C VAL A 41 6.72 -4.65 -2.68
N ILE A 42 8.00 -4.44 -3.00
CA ILE A 42 8.52 -4.44 -4.37
C ILE A 42 9.37 -5.70 -4.56
N CYS A 43 9.03 -6.50 -5.58
CA CYS A 43 9.76 -7.71 -5.91
C CYS A 43 11.10 -7.38 -6.59
N PRO A 44 12.24 -7.94 -6.14
CA PRO A 44 13.54 -7.69 -6.77
C PRO A 44 13.66 -8.32 -8.16
N ARG A 45 12.78 -9.28 -8.50
CA ARG A 45 12.86 -10.03 -9.76
C ARG A 45 12.04 -9.42 -10.89
N CYS A 46 10.79 -9.04 -10.63
CA CYS A 46 9.92 -8.46 -11.67
C CYS A 46 9.69 -6.96 -11.52
N GLY A 47 10.13 -6.33 -10.41
CA GLY A 47 9.94 -4.90 -10.16
C GLY A 47 8.50 -4.51 -9.77
N GLU A 48 7.54 -5.44 -9.87
CA GLU A 48 6.15 -5.16 -9.53
C GLU A 48 5.94 -5.00 -8.02
N GLY A 49 5.12 -4.01 -7.68
CA GLY A 49 4.65 -3.76 -6.32
C GLY A 49 3.42 -4.60 -5.98
N PHE A 50 3.32 -5.05 -4.73
CA PHE A 50 2.13 -5.69 -4.19
C PHE A 50 1.96 -5.36 -2.70
N PHE A 51 0.73 -5.48 -2.19
CA PHE A 51 0.43 -5.23 -0.79
C PHE A 51 0.30 -6.56 -0.03
N LEU A 52 0.78 -6.60 1.21
CA LEU A 52 0.61 -7.76 2.09
C LEU A 52 -0.81 -7.86 2.67
N GLU A 53 -1.49 -6.72 2.74
CA GLU A 53 -2.88 -6.61 3.17
C GLU A 53 -3.67 -5.85 2.11
N SER A 54 -4.97 -6.13 1.97
CA SER A 54 -5.80 -5.39 1.02
C SER A 54 -5.82 -3.90 1.39
N PRO A 55 -5.47 -2.98 0.47
CA PRO A 55 -5.52 -1.54 0.72
C PRO A 55 -6.94 -1.00 0.90
N TYR A 56 -7.94 -1.83 0.61
CA TYR A 56 -9.35 -1.50 0.74
C TYR A 56 -10.00 -2.15 1.96
N SER A 57 -9.26 -2.94 2.76
CA SER A 57 -9.80 -3.66 3.92
C SER A 57 -10.49 -2.74 4.94
N LYS A 58 -10.00 -1.51 5.08
CA LYS A 58 -10.56 -0.48 5.99
C LYS A 58 -11.61 0.42 5.32
N VAL A 59 -11.84 0.26 4.02
CA VAL A 59 -12.87 1.02 3.29
C VAL A 59 -14.21 0.34 3.52
N ARG A 60 -14.98 0.84 4.47
CA ARG A 60 -16.38 0.47 4.63
C ARG A 60 -17.19 1.17 3.55
N PHE A 61 -17.58 0.46 2.50
CA PHE A 61 -18.61 0.94 1.58
C PHE A 61 -19.95 0.98 2.33
N SER A 62 -20.30 2.15 2.87
CA SER A 62 -21.61 2.43 3.45
C SER A 62 -22.66 2.83 2.40
N GLY A 63 -22.29 2.81 1.12
CA GLY A 63 -23.20 3.11 0.01
C GLY A 63 -24.20 1.97 -0.19
N LYS A 64 -25.50 2.29 -0.15
CA LYS A 64 -26.52 1.43 -0.76
C LYS A 64 -26.11 1.18 -2.21
N PRO A 65 -26.24 -0.05 -2.74
CA PRO A 65 -25.97 -0.30 -4.15
C PRO A 65 -26.80 0.67 -4.99
N CYS A 66 -26.14 1.40 -5.90
CA CYS A 66 -26.85 2.16 -6.93
C CYS A 66 -27.64 1.14 -7.77
N LYS A 67 -28.98 1.26 -7.70
CA LYS A 67 -29.91 0.51 -8.55
C LYS A 67 -29.85 1.02 -9.98
#